data_AF-A0A1F4Y1G5-F1
#
_entry.id   AF-A0A1F4Y1G5-F1
#
_cell.length_a   1.000
_cell.length_b   1.000
_cell.length_c   1.000
_cell.angle_alpha   90.00
_cell.angle_beta   90.00
_cell.angle_gamma   90.00
#
_symmetry.space_group_name_H-M   'P 1'
#
loop_
_entity.id
_entity.type
_entity.pdbx_description
1 polymer ?
#
loop_
_entity_poly.entity_id
_entity_poly.type
_entity_poly.pdbx_seq_one_letter_code
_entity_poly.pdbx_strand_id
1 'polypeptide(L)' 'MTTAVKKELKKLARETFREVLQEELMKQRGLSVLAVSDKEQKEINKLYKKPSGRAVRTTRVRI' A
#
# COMPACT_ATOMS: atom_id res chain seq x y z
N MET A 1 -28.65 -10.67 24.36
CA MET A 1 -27.80 -9.50 24.07
C MET A 1 -26.30 -9.83 23.99
N THR A 2 -25.76 -10.67 24.88
CA THR A 2 -24.33 -11.06 24.92
C THR A 2 -23.79 -11.76 23.66
N THR A 3 -24.63 -12.55 22.98
CA THR A 3 -24.26 -13.28 21.75
C THR A 3 -24.09 -12.38 20.53
N ALA A 4 -24.87 -11.29 20.44
CA ALA A 4 -24.77 -10.32 19.35
C ALA A 4 -23.49 -9.48 19.49
N VAL A 5 -23.21 -8.99 20.70
CA VAL A 5 -21.97 -8.25 21.00
C VAL A 5 -20.72 -9.08 20.72
N LYS A 6 -20.72 -10.38 21.06
CA LYS A 6 -19.60 -11.29 20.76
C LYS A 6 -19.39 -11.48 19.25
N LYS A 7 -20.46 -11.47 18.44
CA LYS A 7 -20.36 -11.55 16.98
C LYS A 7 -19.77 -10.28 16.37
N GLU A 8 -20.21 -9.11 16.83
CA GLU A 8 -19.68 -7.82 16.39
C GLU A 8 -18.20 -7.65 16.76
N LEU A 9 -17.81 -8.01 17.99
CA LEU A 9 -16.40 -8.01 18.41
C LEU A 9 -15.53 -8.92 17.54
N LYS A 10 -16.01 -10.11 17.20
CA LYS A 10 -15.28 -11.03 16.32
C LYS A 10 -15.18 -10.50 14.89
N LYS A 11 -16.21 -9.80 14.41
CA LYS A 11 -16.21 -9.17 13.09
C LYS A 11 -15.20 -8.02 13.05
N LEU A 12 -15.25 -7.12 14.02
CA LEU A 12 -14.31 -6.00 14.16
C LEU A 12 -12.86 -6.49 14.26
N ALA A 13 -12.60 -7.53 15.07
CA ALA A 13 -11.26 -8.11 15.17
C ALA A 13 -10.78 -8.68 13.82
N ARG A 14 -11.66 -9.28 13.02
CA ARG A 14 -11.27 -9.81 11.70
C ARG A 14 -11.02 -8.70 10.68
N GLU A 15 -11.82 -7.64 10.71
CA GLU A 15 -11.67 -6.51 9.79
C GLU A 15 -10.37 -5.75 10.07
N THR A 16 -10.10 -5.43 11.34
CA THR A 16 -8.84 -4.78 11.76
C THR A 16 -7.61 -5.61 11.39
N PHE A 17 -7.61 -6.92 11.63
CA PHE A 17 -6.51 -7.79 11.19
C PHE A 17 -6.33 -7.79 9.66
N ARG A 18 -7.43 -7.77 8.90
CA ARG A 18 -7.38 -7.76 7.45
C ARG A 18 -6.81 -6.45 6.90
N GLU A 19 -7.17 -5.33 7.51
CA GLU A 19 -6.63 -4.01 7.16
C GLU A 19 -5.12 -3.95 7.40
N VAL A 20 -4.66 -4.37 8.59
CA VAL A 20 -3.22 -4.39 8.92
C VAL A 20 -2.46 -5.31 7.95
N LEU A 21 -2.99 -6.50 7.66
CA LEU A 21 -2.37 -7.41 6.69
C LEU A 21 -2.29 -6.81 5.28
N GLN A 22 -3.34 -6.11 4.84
CA GLN A 22 -3.32 -5.44 3.54
C GLN A 22 -2.28 -4.33 3.48
N GLU A 23 -2.16 -3.53 4.53
CA GLU A 23 -1.16 -2.46 4.59
C GLU A 23 0.27 -3.02 4.55
N GLU A 24 0.55 -4.06 5.36
CA GLU A 24 1.87 -4.70 5.37
C GLU A 24 2.21 -5.39 4.05
N LEU A 25 1.24 -6.06 3.42
CA LEU A 25 1.41 -6.63 2.07
C LEU A 25 1.71 -5.55 1.03
N MET A 26 1.08 -4.38 1.13
CA MET A 26 1.37 -3.26 0.22
C MET A 26 2.78 -2.70 0.46
N LYS A 27 3.21 -2.57 1.71
CA LYS A 27 4.59 -2.17 2.06
C LYS A 27 5.61 -3.16 1.49
N GLN A 28 5.38 -4.46 1.68
CA GLN A 28 6.24 -5.51 1.12
C GLN A 28 6.29 -5.49 -0.41
N ARG A 29 5.14 -5.35 -1.07
CA ARG A 29 5.09 -5.19 -2.54
C ARG A 29 5.86 -3.97 -3.01
N GLY A 30 5.80 -2.87 -2.25
CA GLY A 30 6.60 -1.67 -2.51
C GLY A 30 8.10 -1.92 -2.51
N LEU A 31 8.60 -2.84 -1.69
CA LEU A 31 10.01 -3.24 -1.66
C LEU A 31 10.41 -4.06 -2.90
N SER A 32 9.46 -4.80 -3.49
CA SER A 32 9.67 -5.56 -4.73
C SER A 32 9.48 -4.73 -6.00
N VAL A 33 9.09 -3.46 -5.90
CA VAL A 33 8.99 -2.59 -7.07
C VAL A 33 10.40 -2.32 -7.59
N LEU A 34 10.61 -2.58 -8.89
CA LEU A 34 11.88 -2.32 -9.56
C LEU A 34 12.27 -0.86 -9.37
N ALA A 35 13.49 -0.63 -8.87
CA ALA A 35 14.07 0.70 -8.83
C ALA A 35 14.30 1.17 -10.27
N VAL A 36 13.61 2.24 -10.66
CA VAL A 36 13.81 2.90 -11.95
C VAL A 36 14.67 4.15 -11.78
N SER A 37 15.44 4.50 -12.80
CA SER A 37 16.19 5.74 -12.81
C SER A 37 15.28 6.97 -12.81
N ASP A 38 15.79 8.13 -12.38
CA ASP A 38 15.03 9.40 -12.42
C ASP A 38 14.56 9.76 -13.85
N LYS A 39 15.32 9.36 -14.87
CA LYS A 39 14.97 9.58 -16.29
C LYS A 39 13.77 8.73 -16.69
N GLU A 40 13.80 7.43 -16.38
CA GLU A 40 12.70 6.51 -16.65
C GLU A 40 11.44 6.90 -15.86
N GLN A 41 11.59 7.31 -14.59
CA GLN A 41 10.46 7.76 -13.78
C GLN A 41 9.78 9.01 -14.37
N LYS A 42 10.56 9.96 -14.93
CA LYS A 42 10.01 11.13 -15.63
C LYS A 42 9.26 10.73 -16.90
N GLU A 43 9.77 9.76 -17.65
CA GLU A 43 9.15 9.27 -18.86
C GLU A 43 7.84 8.52 -18.58
N ILE A 44 7.83 7.64 -17.57
CA ILE A 44 6.62 6.98 -17.05
C ILE A 44 5.58 8.04 -16.63
N ASN A 45 5.99 9.07 -15.90
CA ASN A 45 5.08 10.13 -15.48
C ASN A 45 4.49 10.91 -16.66
N LYS A 46 5.24 11.10 -17.75
CA LYS A 46 4.77 11.74 -18.98
C LYS A 46 3.77 10.85 -19.72
N LEU A 47 4.10 9.57 -19.91
CA LEU A 47 3.29 8.61 -20.67
C LEU A 47 1.97 8.29 -19.97
N TYR A 48 1.98 8.16 -18.65
CA TYR A 48 0.82 7.71 -17.87
C TYR A 48 0.13 8.84 -17.09
N LYS A 49 0.33 10.11 -17.48
CA LYS A 49 -0.30 11.30 -16.86
C LYS A 49 -0.13 11.37 -15.34
N LYS A 50 1.10 11.15 -14.84
CA LYS A 50 1.44 11.04 -13.41
C LYS A 50 0.63 9.96 -12.69
N PRO A 51 0.90 8.66 -12.96
CA PRO A 51 0.29 7.58 -12.20
C PRO A 51 0.69 7.65 -10.71
N SER A 52 1.85 8.23 -10.42
CA SER A 52 2.37 8.55 -9.09
C SER A 52 1.77 9.82 -8.47
N GLY A 53 0.50 10.15 -8.79
CA GLY A 53 -0.21 11.35 -8.32
C GLY A 53 0.01 11.68 -6.83
N ARG A 54 -0.14 12.97 -6.48
CA ARG A 54 0.17 13.62 -5.18
C ARG A 54 0.50 12.64 -4.04
N ALA A 55 1.79 12.56 -3.72
CA ALA A 55 2.34 11.96 -2.50
C ALA A 55 2.49 10.43 -2.45
N VAL A 56 2.79 9.76 -3.56
CA VAL A 56 3.44 8.44 -3.42
C VAL A 56 4.87 8.67 -2.91
N ARG A 57 5.17 8.16 -1.70
CA ARG A 57 6.51 8.21 -1.10
C ARG A 57 7.53 7.64 -2.09
N THR A 58 8.36 8.50 -2.66
CA THR A 58 9.49 8.07 -3.50
C THR A 58 10.61 7.62 -2.58
N THR A 59 10.80 6.32 -2.45
CA THR A 59 11.91 5.76 -1.68
C THR A 59 13.15 5.74 -2.56
N ARG A 60 14.12 6.61 -2.27
CA ARG A 60 15.42 6.56 -2.95
C ARG A 60 16.22 5.39 -2.38
N VAL A 61 16.42 4.36 -3.18
CA VAL A 61 17.33 3.25 -2.87
C VAL A 61 18.72 3.68 -3.33
N ARG A 62 19.69 3.74 -2.42
CA ARG A 62 21.11 3.83 -2.80
C ARG A 62 21.57 2.41 -3.09
N ILE A 63 21.89 2.14 -4.35
CA ILE A 63 22.61 0.93 -4.78
C ILE A 63 24.10 1.25 -4.70
#